data_AF-A0A445JLA8-F1
#
_entry.id   AF-A0A445JLA8-F1
#
_cell.length_a   1.000
_cell.length_b   1.000
_cell.length_c   1.000
_cell.angle_alpha   90.00
_cell.angle_beta   90.00
_cell.angle_gamma   90.00
#
_symmetry.space_group_name_H-M   'P 1'
#
loop_
_entity.id
_entity.type
_entity.pdbx_description
1 polymer ?
#
loop_
_entity_poly.entity_id
_entity_poly.type
_entity_poly.pdbx_seq_one_letter_code
_entity_poly.pdbx_strand_id
1 'polypeptide(L)'
;PLYIDDLEDILDQGMLSLNVEVEDGSTEEVAENLRKANLEAARPHVPQIVNDDEDDTDEDVDNDENMIVDDNSSNMNPETSTSVANTNSVNRTDNEPLPNVSGEADDEWVVVSNRKK
;
A
#
# COMPACT_ATOMS: atom_id res chain seq x y z
N PRO A 1 20.81 0.89 -9.18
CA PRO A 1 20.22 -0.12 -10.10
C PRO A 1 19.80 -1.32 -9.24
N LEU A 2 18.53 -1.75 -9.32
CA LEU A 2 18.11 -2.99 -8.66
C LEU A 2 18.49 -4.15 -9.58
N TYR A 3 19.32 -5.07 -9.09
CA TYR A 3 19.66 -6.29 -9.83
C TYR A 3 18.49 -7.27 -9.75
N ILE A 4 18.32 -8.04 -10.82
CA ILE A 4 17.26 -9.05 -10.90
C ILE A 4 17.51 -10.15 -9.87
N ASP A 5 18.76 -10.58 -9.72
CA ASP A 5 19.23 -11.59 -8.76
C ASP A 5 18.82 -11.24 -7.32
N ASP A 6 18.98 -9.98 -6.90
CA ASP A 6 18.58 -9.54 -5.54
C ASP A 6 17.06 -9.67 -5.31
N LEU A 7 16.25 -9.44 -6.35
CA LEU A 7 14.79 -9.54 -6.27
C LEU A 7 14.34 -11.00 -6.25
N GLU A 8 15.00 -11.86 -7.01
CA GLU A 8 14.78 -13.31 -7.01
C GLU A 8 15.09 -13.91 -5.64
N ASP A 9 16.24 -13.59 -5.05
CA ASP A 9 16.63 -14.06 -3.70
C ASP A 9 15.59 -13.69 -2.62
N ILE A 10 15.04 -12.47 -2.68
CA ILE A 10 14.01 -12.01 -1.74
C ILE A 10 12.70 -12.77 -1.94
N LEU A 11 12.31 -13.01 -3.19
CA LEU A 11 11.09 -13.74 -3.51
C LEU A 11 11.21 -15.21 -3.10
N ASP A 12 12.33 -15.86 -3.39
CA ASP A 12 12.60 -17.23 -2.95
C ASP A 12 12.59 -17.34 -1.43
N GLN A 13 13.25 -16.40 -0.74
CA GLN A 13 13.20 -16.35 0.73
C GLN A 13 11.78 -16.12 1.26
N GLY A 14 10.95 -15.34 0.56
CA GLY A 14 9.54 -15.14 0.86
C GLY A 14 8.73 -16.43 0.70
N MET A 15 8.95 -17.17 -0.39
CA MET A 15 8.28 -18.46 -0.63
C MET A 15 8.68 -19.50 0.42
N LEU A 16 9.97 -19.57 0.78
CA LEU A 16 10.45 -20.42 1.87
C LEU A 16 9.81 -20.06 3.22
N SER A 17 9.55 -18.78 3.46
CA SER A 17 8.84 -18.30 4.67
C SER A 17 7.37 -18.73 4.70
N LEU A 18 6.77 -18.95 3.53
CA LEU A 18 5.44 -19.54 3.36
C LEU A 18 5.46 -21.07 3.35
N ASN A 19 6.62 -21.70 3.58
CA ASN A 19 6.85 -23.14 3.45
C ASN A 19 6.51 -23.67 2.03
N VAL A 20 6.71 -22.84 1.01
CA VAL A 20 6.51 -23.19 -0.40
C VAL A 20 7.86 -23.15 -1.11
N GLU A 21 8.10 -24.14 -1.97
CA GLU A 21 9.26 -24.19 -2.86
C GLU A 21 8.76 -24.05 -4.30
N VAL A 22 9.39 -23.16 -5.06
CA VAL A 22 9.00 -22.81 -6.43
C VAL A 22 10.23 -23.02 -7.32
N GLU A 23 10.20 -24.04 -8.17
CA GLU A 23 11.29 -24.41 -9.10
C GLU A 23 10.85 -24.34 -10.58
N ASP A 24 9.78 -23.62 -10.88
CA ASP A 24 9.23 -23.50 -12.23
C ASP A 24 9.79 -22.29 -13.01
N GLY A 25 10.69 -21.52 -12.39
CA GLY A 25 11.24 -20.28 -12.95
C GLY A 25 10.30 -19.08 -12.86
N SER A 26 9.13 -19.21 -12.21
CA SER A 26 8.20 -18.09 -12.05
C SER A 26 8.77 -16.97 -11.17
N THR A 27 9.68 -17.28 -10.24
CA THR A 27 10.37 -16.29 -9.40
C THR A 27 11.14 -15.27 -10.24
N GLU A 28 11.90 -15.73 -11.25
CA GLU A 28 12.64 -14.87 -12.18
C GLU A 28 11.70 -13.94 -12.98
N GLU A 29 10.59 -14.48 -13.48
CA GLU A 29 9.59 -13.70 -14.24
C GLU A 29 8.95 -12.60 -13.36
N VAL A 30 8.58 -12.93 -12.13
CA VAL A 30 7.99 -11.98 -11.17
C VAL A 30 9.01 -10.89 -10.80
N ALA A 31 10.26 -11.27 -10.56
CA ALA A 31 11.36 -10.34 -10.30
C ALA A 31 11.54 -9.35 -11.48
N GLU A 32 11.45 -9.83 -12.72
CA GLU A 32 11.61 -9.00 -13.91
C GLU A 32 10.46 -7.99 -14.05
N ASN A 33 9.23 -8.47 -13.85
CA ASN A 33 8.02 -7.65 -13.87
C ASN A 33 8.05 -6.58 -12.77
N LEU A 34 8.51 -6.92 -11.56
CA LEU A 34 8.66 -5.97 -10.47
C LEU A 34 9.68 -4.88 -10.80
N ARG A 35 10.83 -5.24 -11.40
CA ARG A 35 11.84 -4.27 -11.86
C ARG A 35 11.27 -3.33 -12.92
N LYS A 36 10.52 -3.86 -13.89
CA LYS A 36 9.87 -3.08 -14.96
C LYS A 36 8.83 -2.11 -14.39
N ALA A 37 7.96 -2.58 -13.49
CA ALA A 37 6.94 -1.75 -12.86
C ALA A 37 7.54 -0.62 -12.04
N ASN A 38 8.64 -0.87 -11.32
CA ASN A 38 9.36 0.16 -10.58
C ASN A 38 9.97 1.23 -11.52
N LEU A 39 10.53 0.80 -12.66
CA LEU A 39 11.04 1.70 -13.69
C LEU A 39 9.93 2.53 -14.35
N GLU A 40 8.75 1.95 -14.59
CA GLU A 40 7.61 2.65 -15.16
C GLU A 40 6.97 3.63 -14.17
N ALA A 41 6.88 3.26 -12.89
CA ALA A 41 6.43 4.15 -11.82
C ALA A 41 7.37 5.33 -11.58
N ALA A 42 8.67 5.16 -11.86
CA ALA A 42 9.65 6.23 -11.81
C ALA A 42 9.56 7.20 -13.01
N ARG A 43 8.76 6.89 -14.04
CA ARG A 43 8.48 7.85 -15.11
C ARG A 43 7.42 8.83 -14.59
N PRO A 44 7.73 10.14 -14.45
CA PRO A 44 6.66 11.11 -14.24
C PRO A 44 5.70 10.97 -15.42
N HIS A 45 4.43 10.73 -15.13
CA HIS A 45 3.37 10.91 -16.11
C HIS A 45 3.32 12.39 -16.43
N VAL A 46 4.15 12.84 -17.38
CA VAL A 46 4.04 14.18 -17.95
C VAL A 46 2.79 14.12 -18.83
N PRO A 47 1.68 14.80 -18.49
CA PRO A 47 0.68 15.07 -19.51
C PRO A 47 1.38 15.88 -20.60
N GLN A 48 1.66 15.25 -21.75
CA GLN A 48 2.08 15.96 -22.93
C GLN A 48 0.90 16.82 -23.40
N ILE A 49 0.85 18.06 -22.91
CA ILE A 49 0.14 19.13 -23.59
C ILE A 49 0.90 19.38 -24.89
N VAL A 50 0.39 18.81 -25.99
CA VAL A 50 0.80 19.17 -27.35
C VAL A 50 0.37 20.61 -27.58
N ASN A 51 1.26 21.54 -27.27
CA ASN A 51 1.26 22.87 -27.88
C ASN A 51 2.42 22.86 -28.87
N ASP A 52 2.10 22.63 -30.15
CA ASP A 52 2.96 23.07 -31.25
C ASP A 52 2.98 24.60 -31.20
N ASP A 53 4.01 25.18 -30.60
CA ASP A 53 4.63 26.39 -31.13
C ASP A 53 6.04 26.54 -30.54
N GLU A 54 7.00 26.72 -31.43
CA GLU A 54 8.43 26.83 -31.20
C GLU A 54 8.73 28.11 -30.39
N ASP A 55 9.54 28.03 -29.34
CA ASP A 55 10.30 29.22 -28.89
C ASP A 55 11.69 28.81 -28.40
N ASP A 56 12.67 29.42 -29.05
CA ASP A 56 14.10 29.22 -28.90
C ASP A 56 14.62 29.81 -27.57
N THR A 57 15.63 29.17 -26.98
CA THR A 57 16.74 29.75 -26.17
C THR A 57 16.39 30.81 -25.11
N ASP A 58 16.68 30.60 -23.82
CA ASP A 58 18.03 30.83 -23.29
C ASP A 58 18.20 30.20 -21.89
N GLU A 59 19.44 29.82 -21.61
CA GLU A 59 19.90 29.38 -20.30
C GLU A 59 19.81 30.51 -19.27
N ASP A 60 19.10 30.31 -18.17
CA ASP A 60 19.38 31.00 -16.91
C ASP A 60 19.32 29.99 -15.75
N VAL A 61 20.51 29.58 -15.30
CA VAL A 61 20.74 28.89 -14.04
C VAL A 61 20.56 29.90 -12.92
N ASP A 62 19.34 30.01 -12.42
CA ASP A 62 19.07 30.61 -11.10
C ASP A 62 18.85 29.48 -10.09
N ASN A 63 19.99 28.94 -9.63
CA ASN A 63 20.09 28.41 -8.29
C ASN A 63 19.93 29.59 -7.33
N ASP A 64 18.83 29.64 -6.58
CA ASP A 64 18.85 30.10 -5.19
C ASP A 64 17.53 29.77 -4.44
N GLU A 65 17.73 29.43 -3.17
CA GLU A 65 16.76 29.47 -2.07
C GLU A 65 15.86 28.24 -1.84
N ASN A 66 16.51 27.23 -1.29
CA ASN A 66 15.97 26.31 -0.29
C ASN A 66 15.22 27.06 0.84
N MET A 67 13.90 27.21 0.72
CA MET A 67 13.02 27.33 1.88
C MET A 67 12.53 25.94 2.28
N ILE A 68 13.27 25.29 3.17
CA ILE A 68 12.73 24.21 4.00
C ILE A 68 11.64 24.88 4.84
N VAL A 69 10.38 24.70 4.43
CA VAL A 69 9.24 25.09 5.25
C VAL A 69 9.06 24.04 6.33
N ASP A 70 8.96 24.54 7.56
CA ASP A 70 9.08 23.80 8.79
C ASP A 70 8.10 22.63 8.93
N ASP A 71 8.68 21.48 9.25
CA ASP A 71 8.31 20.56 10.33
C ASP A 71 6.83 20.61 10.79
N ASN A 72 5.92 20.02 9.99
CA ASN A 72 4.65 19.54 10.53
C ASN A 72 4.84 18.16 11.15
N SER A 73 5.52 18.10 12.28
CA SER A 73 5.50 16.91 13.12
C SER A 73 4.09 16.73 13.70
N SER A 74 3.23 15.99 12.99
CA SER A 74 1.89 15.62 13.45
C SER A 74 1.99 14.54 14.52
N ASN A 75 1.80 14.94 15.77
CA ASN A 75 1.90 14.08 16.94
C ASN A 75 0.64 13.20 17.05
N MET A 76 0.65 12.00 16.46
CA MET A 76 -0.40 11.00 16.68
C MET A 76 -0.23 10.38 18.08
N ASN A 77 -1.17 10.66 18.99
CA ASN A 77 -1.33 9.84 20.19
C ASN A 77 -1.75 8.43 19.76
N PRO A 78 -0.98 7.37 20.04
CA PRO A 78 -1.52 6.03 19.96
C PRO A 78 -2.54 5.92 21.10
N GLU A 79 -3.83 5.90 20.76
CA GLU A 79 -4.88 5.43 21.67
C GLU A 79 -4.51 4.00 22.09
N THR A 80 -3.78 3.87 23.20
CA THR A 80 -3.54 2.58 23.81
C THR A 80 -4.90 2.09 24.26
N SER A 81 -5.44 1.09 23.57
CA SER A 81 -6.57 0.33 24.07
C SER A 81 -6.21 -0.10 25.48
N THR A 82 -6.92 0.44 26.47
CA THR A 82 -6.79 0.03 27.85
C THR A 82 -7.25 -1.42 27.91
N SER A 83 -6.28 -2.33 27.86
CA SER A 83 -6.52 -3.74 28.08
C SER A 83 -7.07 -3.86 29.50
N VAL A 84 -8.39 -3.99 29.60
CA VAL A 84 -9.04 -4.38 30.85
C VAL A 84 -8.61 -5.81 31.13
N ALA A 85 -7.59 -5.93 31.97
CA ALA A 85 -7.16 -7.19 32.55
C ALA A 85 -8.37 -7.83 33.24
N ASN A 86 -9.00 -8.80 32.58
CA ASN A 86 -10.05 -9.60 33.18
C ASN A 86 -9.41 -10.73 33.97
N THR A 87 -9.16 -10.50 35.26
CA THR A 87 -8.76 -11.54 36.20
C THR A 87 -9.96 -11.99 37.03
N ASN A 88 -10.24 -13.30 36.93
CA ASN A 88 -11.13 -14.14 37.74
C ASN A 88 -12.57 -14.23 37.21
N SER A 89 -13.27 -15.36 37.26
CA SER A 89 -13.14 -16.56 38.08
C SER A 89 -13.89 -17.70 37.39
N VAL A 90 -13.40 -18.93 37.56
CA VAL A 90 -14.11 -20.19 37.31
C VAL A 90 -15.56 -20.08 37.76
N ASN A 91 -16.52 -20.41 36.87
CA ASN A 91 -17.78 -21.07 37.21
C ASN A 91 -18.33 -21.81 35.98
N ARG A 92 -18.56 -23.10 36.17
CA ARG A 92 -18.99 -24.09 35.18
C ARG A 92 -20.47 -24.38 35.45
N THR A 93 -21.35 -24.15 34.48
CA THR A 93 -22.68 -24.77 34.41
C THR A 93 -23.23 -24.68 32.98
N ASP A 94 -23.61 -25.84 32.48
CA ASP A 94 -24.18 -26.17 31.18
C ASP A 94 -25.58 -25.57 30.94
N ASN A 95 -25.85 -25.08 29.71
CA ASN A 95 -27.03 -25.35 28.85
C ASN A 95 -27.20 -24.27 27.74
N GLU A 96 -27.19 -24.74 26.49
CA GLU A 96 -27.53 -24.10 25.19
C GLU A 96 -29.01 -23.61 25.11
N PRO A 97 -29.51 -22.75 24.16
CA PRO A 97 -28.92 -22.17 22.92
C PRO A 97 -28.89 -20.63 22.78
N LEU A 98 -28.13 -20.22 21.76
CA LEU A 98 -27.87 -18.88 21.21
C LEU A 98 -29.04 -17.88 21.16
N PRO A 99 -28.82 -16.60 21.49
CA PRO A 99 -29.61 -15.51 20.93
C PRO A 99 -29.21 -15.31 19.46
N ASN A 100 -30.16 -15.57 18.55
CA ASN A 100 -30.05 -15.14 17.16
C ASN A 100 -29.96 -13.61 17.12
N VAL A 101 -28.79 -13.06 16.81
CA VAL A 101 -28.69 -11.74 16.19
C VAL A 101 -27.84 -11.92 14.95
N SER A 102 -28.49 -11.79 13.79
CA SER A 102 -27.82 -11.61 12.51
C SER A 102 -26.90 -10.40 12.65
N GLY A 103 -25.60 -10.64 12.76
CA GLY A 103 -24.56 -9.66 12.49
C GLY A 103 -24.04 -9.90 11.09
N GLU A 104 -24.94 -9.77 10.10
CA GLU A 104 -24.49 -9.40 8.76
C GLU A 104 -23.79 -8.06 8.97
N ALA A 105 -22.49 -8.00 8.72
CA ALA A 105 -21.83 -6.71 8.62
C ALA A 105 -22.51 -6.02 7.44
N ASP A 106 -23.48 -5.17 7.78
CA ASP A 106 -24.16 -4.32 6.82
C ASP A 106 -23.07 -3.54 6.10
N ASP A 107 -22.76 -3.97 4.88
CA ASP A 107 -22.03 -3.18 3.90
C ASP A 107 -22.91 -1.97 3.59
N GLU A 108 -22.86 -0.97 4.48
CA GLU A 108 -23.59 0.30 4.39
C GLU A 108 -22.93 1.22 3.34
N TRP A 109 -22.56 0.65 2.19
CA TRP A 109 -22.32 1.43 1.00
C TRP A 109 -23.65 1.62 0.29
N VAL A 110 -24.26 2.78 0.50
CA VAL A 110 -25.41 3.19 -0.30
C VAL A 110 -24.93 3.47 -1.72
N VAL A 111 -25.30 2.59 -2.65
CA VAL A 111 -25.04 2.77 -4.09
C VAL A 111 -25.85 3.97 -4.61
N VAL A 112 -25.17 5.06 -4.94
CA VAL A 112 -25.80 6.21 -5.62
C VAL A 112 -25.84 5.97 -7.13
N SER A 113 -27.03 6.10 -7.73
CA SER A 113 -27.19 6.02 -9.18
C SER A 113 -27.04 7.39 -9.84
N ASN A 114 -26.33 7.45 -10.97
CA ASN A 114 -26.16 8.67 -11.74
C ASN A 114 -27.47 9.05 -12.45
N ARG A 115 -27.98 10.26 -12.19
CA ARG A 115 -29.15 10.80 -12.89
C ARG A 115 -28.74 11.24 -14.29
N LYS A 116 -29.07 10.45 -15.30
CA LYS A 116 -28.89 10.84 -16.71
C LYS A 116 -29.93 11.90 -17.08
N LYS A 117 -29.47 13.03 -17.63
CA LYS A 117 -30.33 14.08 -18.20
C LYS A 117 -30.53 13.83 -19.69
#